data_AF-A0AAE4IKU1-F1
#
_entry.id   AF-A0AAE4IKU1-F1
#
_cell.length_a   1.000
_cell.length_b   1.000
_cell.length_c   1.000
_cell.angle_alpha   90.00
_cell.angle_beta   90.00
_cell.angle_gamma   90.00
#
_symmetry.space_group_name_H-M   'P 1'
#
loop_
_entity.id
_entity.type
_entity.pdbx_description
1 polymer ?
#
loop_
_entity_poly.entity_id
_entity_poly.type
_entity_poly.pdbx_seq_one_letter_code
_entity_poly.pdbx_strand_id
1 'polypeptide(L)' 'MKTKAIRYFQTDRTLTRIVSPPLLERLIESGKIEAVKPRNSQNGKWFCNAAQVLMHCRNMRKTGKTGKKKQE' A
#
# COMPACT_ATOMS: atom_id res chain seq x y z
N MET A 1 -4.45 -0.09 -27.95
CA MET A 1 -4.02 -0.61 -26.64
C MET A 1 -4.68 0.24 -25.56
N LYS A 2 -5.61 -0.31 -24.76
CA LYS A 2 -6.27 0.46 -23.68
C LYS A 2 -5.29 0.55 -22.51
N THR A 3 -4.56 1.64 -22.39
CA THR A 3 -3.82 1.98 -21.16
C THR A 3 -4.85 2.13 -20.05
N LYS A 4 -4.96 1.12 -19.17
CA LYS A 4 -5.67 1.29 -17.90
C LYS A 4 -4.95 2.43 -17.18
N ALA A 5 -5.64 3.55 -17.00
CA ALA A 5 -5.13 4.63 -16.17
C ALA A 5 -4.91 4.08 -14.75
N ILE A 6 -3.66 3.80 -14.40
CA ILE A 6 -3.29 3.38 -13.05
C ILE A 6 -3.45 4.61 -12.17
N ARG A 7 -4.37 4.54 -11.20
CA ARG A 7 -4.55 5.60 -10.22
C ARG A 7 -3.49 5.43 -9.14
N TYR A 8 -2.76 6.50 -8.87
CA TYR A 8 -1.81 6.53 -7.76
C TYR A 8 -2.34 7.43 -6.64
N PHE A 9 -2.19 7.00 -5.39
CA PHE A 9 -2.47 7.83 -4.22
C PHE A 9 -1.22 8.58 -3.82
N GLN A 10 -1.37 9.84 -3.45
CA GLN A 10 -0.31 10.60 -2.81
C GLN A 10 -0.07 10.02 -1.40
N THR A 11 1.18 10.05 -0.93
CA THR A 11 1.53 9.66 0.44
C THR A 11 1.12 10.74 1.45
N ASP A 12 -0.16 11.10 1.46
CA ASP A 12 -0.75 12.09 2.37
C ASP A 12 -1.62 11.42 3.47
N ARG A 13 -2.32 12.24 4.27
CA ARG A 13 -3.19 11.79 5.36
C ARG A 13 -4.31 10.83 4.91
N THR A 14 -4.70 10.86 3.64
CA THR A 14 -5.68 9.91 3.09
C THR A 14 -5.14 8.48 3.08
N LEU A 15 -3.86 8.31 2.77
CA LEU A 15 -3.20 7.01 2.77
C LEU A 15 -3.06 6.46 4.18
N THR A 16 -2.77 7.30 5.17
CA THR A 16 -2.68 6.89 6.59
C THR A 16 -4.02 6.44 7.18
N ARG A 17 -5.15 6.88 6.59
CA ARG A 17 -6.50 6.41 6.94
C ARG A 17 -6.84 5.06 6.31
N ILE A 18 -6.13 4.69 5.25
CA ILE A 18 -6.32 3.44 4.50
C ILE A 18 -5.37 2.35 5.00
N VAL A 19 -4.10 2.71 5.23
CA VAL A 19 -3.02 1.83 5.70
C VAL A 19 -2.17 2.55 6.76
N SER A 20 -1.72 1.82 7.79
CA SER A 20 -0.81 2.36 8.80
C SER A 20 0.54 2.75 8.16
N PRO A 21 1.13 3.92 8.50
CA PRO A 21 2.43 4.36 7.95
C PRO A 21 3.55 3.31 8.03
N PRO A 22 3.83 2.64 9.16
CA PRO A 22 4.92 1.67 9.24
C PRO A 22 4.68 0.40 8.42
N LEU A 23 3.40 0.06 8.14
CA LEU A 23 3.09 -1.05 7.26
C LEU A 23 3.31 -0.68 5.80
N LEU A 24 2.92 0.54 5.42
CA LEU A 24 3.12 1.04 4.07
C LEU A 24 4.60 1.03 3.69
N GLU A 25 5.46 1.54 4.58
CA GLU A 25 6.92 1.52 4.39
C GLU A 25 7.42 0.11 4.14
N ARG A 26 7.06 -0.85 4.99
CA ARG A 26 7.41 -2.27 4.81
C ARG A 26 6.90 -2.87 3.50
N LEU A 27 5.70 -2.49 3.06
CA LEU A 27 5.12 -2.98 1.80
C LEU A 27 5.83 -2.40 0.57
N ILE A 28 6.31 -1.16 0.68
CA ILE A 28 7.14 -0.52 -0.36
C ILE A 28 8.53 -1.16 -0.37
N GLU A 29 9.19 -1.31 0.79
CA GLU A 29 10.51 -1.94 0.92
C GLU A 29 10.51 -3.40 0.43
N SER A 30 9.45 -4.15 0.72
CA SER A 30 9.29 -5.52 0.21
C SER A 30 8.89 -5.61 -1.27
N GLY A 31 8.74 -4.47 -1.97
CA GLY A 31 8.38 -4.42 -3.39
C GLY A 31 6.94 -4.83 -3.70
N LYS A 32 6.07 -4.92 -2.68
CA LYS A 32 4.66 -5.29 -2.86
C LYS A 32 3.80 -4.11 -3.31
N ILE A 33 4.21 -2.89 -2.96
CA ILE A 33 3.60 -1.65 -3.42
C ILE A 33 4.64 -0.87 -4.22
N GLU A 34 4.29 -0.60 -5.46
CA GLU A 34 5.05 0.29 -6.33
C GLU A 34 4.84 1.73 -5.89
N ALA A 35 5.93 2.41 -5.56
CA ALA A 35 5.97 3.82 -5.26
C ALA A 35 6.76 4.54 -6.35
N VAL A 36 6.10 5.47 -7.04
CA VAL A 36 6.69 6.29 -8.08
C VAL A 36 6.76 7.73 -7.62
N LYS A 37 7.83 8.42 -8.01
CA LYS A 37 7.94 9.87 -7.89
C LYS A 37 7.76 10.48 -9.29
N PRO A 38 6.54 10.89 -9.69
CA PRO A 38 6.27 11.34 -11.05
C PRO A 38 6.94 12.69 -11.38
N ARG A 39 7.28 13.49 -10.36
CA ARG A 39 8.02 14.75 -10.54
C ARG A 39 9.38 14.64 -9.86
N ASN A 40 10.46 14.80 -10.64
CA ASN A 40 11.85 14.71 -10.19
C ASN A 40 12.33 15.88 -9.29
N SER A 41 11.43 16.47 -8.49
CA SER A 41 11.79 17.49 -7.52
C SER A 41 12.25 16.82 -6.22
N GLN A 42 13.22 17.42 -5.53
CA GLN A 42 13.68 16.95 -4.21
C GLN A 42 12.52 16.81 -3.23
N ASN A 43 11.66 17.84 -3.13
CA ASN A 43 10.44 17.82 -2.32
C ASN A 43 9.21 17.25 -3.05
N GLY A 44 9.43 16.47 -4.12
CA GLY A 44 8.38 15.79 -4.86
C GLY A 44 7.69 14.76 -3.97
N LYS A 45 6.36 14.81 -3.92
CA LYS A 45 5.58 13.83 -3.15
C LYS A 45 5.63 12.47 -3.84
N TRP A 46 5.72 11.42 -3.04
CA TRP A 46 5.67 10.05 -3.52
C TRP A 46 4.22 9.65 -3.80
N PHE A 47 4.06 8.78 -4.79
CA PHE A 47 2.77 8.28 -5.23
C PHE A 47 2.79 6.75 -5.24
N CYS A 48 1.86 6.12 -4.55
CA CYS A 48 1.76 4.67 -4.45
C CYS A 48 0.63 4.14 -5.33
N ASN A 49 0.79 2.96 -5.91
CA ASN A 49 -0.26 2.33 -6.71
C ASN A 49 -1.50 2.04 -5.83
N ALA A 50 -2.63 2.66 -6.18
CA ALA A 50 -3.87 2.57 -5.40
C ALA A 50 -4.40 1.14 -5.28
N ALA A 51 -4.29 0.34 -6.35
CA ALA A 51 -4.82 -1.02 -6.36
C ALA A 51 -4.05 -1.92 -5.38
N GLN A 52 -2.72 -1.81 -5.34
CA GLN A 52 -1.86 -2.59 -4.44
C GLN A 52 -2.08 -2.20 -2.98
N VAL A 53 -2.16 -0.91 -2.70
CA VAL A 53 -2.53 -0.39 -1.37
C VAL A 53 -3.86 -1.00 -0.92
N LEU A 54 -4.92 -0.89 -1.74
CA LEU A 54 -6.25 -1.37 -1.37
C LEU A 54 -6.31 -2.89 -1.16
N MET A 55 -5.53 -3.68 -1.93
CA MET A 55 -5.41 -5.12 -1.72
C MET A 55 -4.82 -5.46 -0.34
N HIS A 56 -3.79 -4.74 0.09
CA HIS A 56 -3.18 -4.97 1.40
C HIS A 56 -4.00 -4.41 2.57
N CYS A 57 -4.80 -3.37 2.34
CA CYS A 57 -5.73 -2.83 3.34
C CYS A 57 -6.90 -3.77 3.63
N ARG A 58 -7.41 -4.46 2.61
CA ARG A 58 -8.53 -5.41 2.78
C ARG A 58 -8.14 -6.61 3.65
N ASN A 59 -6.85 -6.94 3.72
CA ASN A 59 -6.30 -7.96 4.60
C ASN A 59 -6.23 -7.54 6.08
N MET A 60 -6.35 -6.25 6.44
CA MET A 60 -6.40 -5.83 7.85
C MET A 60 -7.69 -6.28 8.56
N ARG A 61 -8.79 -6.50 7.82
CA ARG A 61 -10.04 -7.03 8.39
C ARG A 61 -10.03 -8.55 8.61
N LYS A 62 -8.92 -9.25 8.34
CA LYS A 62 -8.78 -10.69 8.60
C LYS A 62 -8.10 -11.01 9.93
N THR A 63 -7.81 -10.02 10.78
CA THR A 63 -7.45 -10.25 12.19
C THR A 63 -8.69 -10.62 13.00
N GLY A 64 -9.23 -11.79 12.68
CA GLY A 64 -10.35 -12.40 13.39
C GLY A 64 -10.24 -13.91 13.51
N LYS A 65 -9.44 -14.61 12.69
CA LYS A 65 -9.31 -16.08 12.77
C LYS A 65 -7.97 -16.58 12.23
N THR A 66 -6.88 -16.42 12.98
CA THR A 66 -5.86 -17.48 13.00
C THR A 66 -6.16 -18.35 14.20
N GLY A 67 -6.94 -19.41 13.96
CA GLY A 67 -7.07 -20.48 14.93
C GLY A 67 -5.67 -21.00 15.29
N LYS A 68 -5.45 -21.24 16.58
CA LYS A 68 -4.34 -22.07 17.08
C LYS A 68 -4.27 -23.34 16.23
N LYS A 69 -3.22 -23.51 15.43
CA LYS A 69 -2.76 -24.87 15.11
C LYS A 69 -1.85 -25.28 16.27
N LYS A 70 -2.42 -26.06 17.20
CA LYS A 70 -1.67 -26.86 18.15
C LYS A 70 -0.83 -27.82 17.30
N GLN A 71 0.50 -27.73 17.39
CA GLN A 71 1.39 -28.78 16.92
C GLN A 71 1.19 -29.96 17.87
N GLU A 72 0.78 -31.09 17.30
CA GLU A 72 0.87 -32.42 17.91
C GLU A 72 2.23 -33.01 17.57
#